data_AF-A0AAN6FGC9-F1
#
_entry.id   AF-A0AAN6FGC9-F1
#
_cell.length_a   1.000
_cell.length_b   1.000
_cell.length_c   1.000
_cell.angle_alpha   90.00
_cell.angle_beta   90.00
_cell.angle_gamma   90.00
#
_symmetry.space_group_name_H-M   'P 1'
#
loop_
_entity.id
_entity.type
_entity.pdbx_description
1 polymer ?
#
loop_
_entity_poly.entity_id
_entity_poly.type
_entity_poly.pdbx_seq_one_letter_code
_entity_poly.pdbx_strand_id
1 'polypeptide(L)'
;MAPRPQTDAFVLGVGLTPFIKPRRSRDFRERLIADIVPLDFGYPELGFEAGVKAMLDAQINYDDVEIGVACYCYGDTTSGQRIFYQFGMTSIP
;
A
#
# COMPACT_ATOMS: atom_id res chain seq x y z
N MET A 1 31.86 -14.55 13.75
CA MET A 1 30.70 -13.63 13.70
C MET A 1 29.75 -14.07 14.79
N ALA A 2 29.54 -13.26 15.83
CA ALA A 2 28.60 -13.62 16.89
C ALA A 2 27.17 -13.71 16.29
N PRO A 3 26.34 -14.68 16.71
CA PRO A 3 24.95 -14.72 16.28
C PRO A 3 24.27 -13.42 16.71
N ARG A 4 23.63 -12.73 15.76
CA ARG A 4 22.84 -11.53 16.09
C ARG A 4 21.72 -11.95 17.05
N PRO A 5 21.44 -11.16 18.10
CA PRO A 5 20.27 -11.42 18.94
C PRO A 5 19.04 -11.45 18.03
N GLN A 6 18.37 -12.59 18.02
CA GLN A 6 17.23 -12.83 17.16
C GLN A 6 16.01 -12.25 17.87
N THR A 7 15.58 -11.08 17.42
CA THR A 7 14.31 -10.49 17.87
C THR A 7 13.18 -11.19 17.13
N ASP A 8 12.15 -11.59 17.87
CA ASP A 8 10.93 -12.16 17.30
C ASP A 8 10.22 -11.12 16.42
N ALA A 9 9.64 -11.57 15.31
CA ALA A 9 8.90 -10.73 14.37
C ALA A 9 7.46 -11.22 14.26
N PHE A 10 6.51 -10.29 14.37
CA PHE A 10 5.07 -10.58 14.33
C PHE A 10 4.42 -9.79 13.20
N VAL A 11 3.44 -10.41 12.54
CA VAL A 11 2.59 -9.74 11.55
C VAL A 11 1.35 -9.23 12.28
N LEU A 12 1.23 -7.91 12.38
CA LEU A 12 0.13 -7.27 13.11
C LEU A 12 -1.12 -7.05 12.24
N GLY A 13 -0.96 -6.86 10.94
CA GLY A 13 -2.10 -6.68 10.04
C GLY A 13 -1.76 -6.89 8.57
N VAL A 14 -2.77 -7.26 7.78
CA VAL A 14 -2.65 -7.54 6.35
C VAL A 14 -3.74 -6.84 5.55
N GLY A 15 -3.44 -6.50 4.29
CA GLY A 15 -4.39 -5.80 3.42
C GLY A 15 -4.15 -6.13 1.95
N LEU A 16 -5.24 -6.30 1.21
CA LEU A 16 -5.20 -6.65 -0.21
C LEU A 16 -6.37 -6.04 -0.98
N THR A 17 -6.11 -5.68 -2.23
CA THR A 17 -7.12 -5.33 -3.22
C THR A 17 -7.59 -6.57 -3.97
N PRO A 18 -8.81 -6.57 -4.54
CA PRO A 18 -9.26 -7.65 -5.39
C PRO A 18 -8.32 -7.84 -6.60
N PHE A 19 -7.99 -9.09 -6.91
CA PHE A 19 -7.19 -9.41 -8.09
C PHE A 19 -8.09 -9.39 -9.33
N ILE A 20 -7.94 -8.33 -10.11
CA ILE A 20 -8.75 -8.08 -11.29
C ILE A 20 -7.97 -8.39 -12.57
N LYS A 21 -8.68 -8.92 -13.57
CA LYS A 21 -8.11 -9.09 -14.90
C LYS A 21 -7.76 -7.70 -15.45
N PRO A 22 -6.54 -7.44 -15.96
CA PRO A 22 -6.13 -6.10 -16.41
C PRO A 22 -6.97 -5.47 -17.52
N ARG A 23 -7.74 -6.28 -18.28
CA ARG A 23 -8.68 -5.79 -19.29
C ARG A 23 -10.06 -5.44 -18.72
N ARG A 24 -10.35 -5.87 -17.48
CA ARG A 24 -11.61 -5.68 -16.76
C ARG A 24 -11.54 -4.53 -15.73
N SER A 25 -10.39 -3.87 -15.62
CA SER A 25 -10.19 -2.70 -14.74
C SER A 25 -11.09 -1.52 -15.10
N ARG A 26 -11.56 -1.43 -16.36
CA ARG A 26 -12.57 -0.43 -16.76
C ARG A 26 -13.93 -0.66 -16.11
N ASP A 27 -14.30 -1.90 -15.77
CA ASP A 27 -15.61 -2.25 -15.21
C ASP A 27 -15.67 -2.05 -13.69
N PHE A 28 -14.52 -2.00 -13.00
CA PHE A 28 -14.45 -1.65 -11.57
C PHE A 28 -14.66 -0.15 -11.30
N ARG A 29 -14.74 0.67 -12.35
CA ARG A 29 -15.14 2.09 -12.28
C ARG A 29 -16.59 2.30 -11.85
N GLU A 30 -17.37 1.24 -11.62
CA GLU A 30 -18.80 1.32 -11.36
C GLU A 30 -19.21 0.82 -9.96
N ARG A 31 -18.29 0.26 -9.15
CA ARG A 31 -18.64 -0.27 -7.82
C ARG A 31 -17.87 0.41 -6.70
N LEU A 32 -18.62 1.29 -6.03
CA LEU A 32 -18.47 1.85 -4.68
C LEU A 32 -17.54 3.04 -4.42
N ILE A 33 -16.56 3.39 -5.27
CA ILE A 33 -15.66 4.54 -5.01
C ILE A 33 -15.44 5.45 -6.24
N ALA A 34 -16.27 5.30 -7.26
CA ALA A 34 -16.12 5.99 -8.55
C ALA A 34 -16.28 7.52 -8.48
N ASP A 35 -17.04 8.01 -7.50
CA ASP A 35 -17.35 9.44 -7.37
C ASP A 35 -16.29 10.22 -6.56
N ILE A 36 -15.36 9.52 -5.90
CA ILE A 36 -14.34 10.14 -5.02
C ILE A 36 -12.94 10.03 -5.63
N VAL A 37 -12.68 9.02 -6.47
CA VAL A 37 -11.36 8.76 -7.06
C VAL A 37 -11.38 9.02 -8.57
N PRO A 38 -10.56 9.96 -9.09
CA PRO A 38 -10.60 10.37 -10.49
C PRO A 38 -10.19 9.26 -11.48
N LEU A 39 -10.41 9.56 -12.76
CA LEU A 39 -10.38 8.72 -13.98
C LEU A 39 -9.17 7.77 -14.18
N ASP A 40 -8.15 7.84 -13.33
CA ASP A 40 -6.89 7.12 -13.39
C ASP A 40 -6.81 6.11 -12.25
N PHE A 41 -7.50 4.97 -12.39
CA PHE A 41 -7.40 3.84 -11.46
C PHE A 41 -6.04 3.15 -11.68
N GLY A 42 -4.99 3.71 -11.08
CA GLY A 42 -3.61 3.29 -11.23
C GLY A 42 -3.13 2.43 -10.07
N TYR A 43 -1.85 2.07 -10.13
CA TYR A 43 -1.17 1.44 -9.00
C TYR A 43 -1.15 2.30 -7.72
N PRO A 44 -1.18 3.66 -7.75
CA PRO A 44 -1.19 4.44 -6.52
C PRO A 44 -2.43 4.17 -5.65
N GLU A 45 -3.61 4.10 -6.27
CA GLU A 45 -4.89 3.88 -5.59
C GLU A 45 -5.00 2.45 -5.06
N LEU A 46 -4.52 1.47 -5.85
CA LEU A 46 -4.46 0.07 -5.43
C LEU A 46 -3.53 -0.13 -4.23
N GLY A 47 -2.35 0.49 -4.26
CA GLY A 47 -1.41 0.45 -3.14
C GLY A 47 -1.96 1.15 -1.90
N PHE A 48 -2.66 2.28 -2.07
CA PHE A 48 -3.29 3.00 -0.98
C PHE A 48 -4.39 2.18 -0.31
N GLU A 49 -5.32 1.61 -1.09
CA GLU A 49 -6.41 0.77 -0.56
C GLU A 49 -5.86 -0.44 0.23
N ALA A 50 -4.86 -1.14 -0.31
CA ALA A 50 -4.23 -2.26 0.39
C ALA A 50 -3.52 -1.81 1.68
N GLY A 51 -2.77 -0.70 1.64
CA GLY A 51 -2.05 -0.19 2.80
C GLY A 51 -2.98 0.30 3.92
N VAL A 52 -4.06 1.02 3.58
CA VAL A 52 -5.05 1.44 4.58
C VAL A 52 -5.72 0.23 5.24
N LYS A 53 -6.09 -0.80 4.47
CA LYS A 53 -6.65 -2.04 5.03
C LYS A 53 -5.68 -2.72 6.00
N ALA A 54 -4.39 -2.79 5.65
CA ALA A 54 -3.37 -3.40 6.50
C ALA A 54 -3.16 -2.61 7.81
N MET A 55 -3.14 -1.27 7.74
CA MET A 55 -3.02 -0.41 8.93
C MET A 55 -4.26 -0.49 9.84
N LEU A 56 -5.46 -0.55 9.24
CA LEU A 56 -6.71 -0.74 9.99
C LEU A 56 -6.77 -2.09 10.72
N ASP A 57 -6.32 -3.16 10.05
CA ASP A 57 -6.23 -4.50 10.65
C ASP A 57 -5.20 -4.54 11.80
N ALA A 58 -4.06 -3.86 11.62
CA ALA A 58 -3.04 -3.71 12.66
C ALA A 58 -3.41 -2.72 13.78
N GLN A 59 -4.48 -1.95 13.62
CA GLN A 59 -4.92 -0.87 14.53
C GLN A 59 -3.84 0.20 14.81
N ILE A 60 -3.04 0.55 13.80
CA ILE A 60 -2.00 1.58 13.88
C ILE A 60 -2.26 2.72 12.90
N ASN A 61 -1.66 3.89 13.16
CA ASN A 61 -1.63 4.98 12.19
C ASN A 61 -0.31 5.01 11.43
N TYR A 62 -0.26 5.76 10.33
CA TYR A 62 0.98 5.88 9.54
C TYR A 62 2.11 6.59 10.31
N ASP A 63 1.79 7.38 11.32
CA ASP A 63 2.78 8.05 12.20
C ASP A 63 3.60 7.05 13.04
N ASP A 64 3.08 5.83 13.25
CA ASP A 64 3.75 4.77 14.01
C ASP A 64 4.72 3.93 13.13
N VAL A 65 4.71 4.16 11.82
CA VAL A 65 5.53 3.39 10.86
C VAL A 65 6.92 4.00 10.76
N GLU A 66 7.95 3.20 10.99
CA GLU A 66 9.35 3.67 10.95
C GLU A 66 10.02 3.48 9.58
N ILE A 67 9.58 2.51 8.77
CA ILE A 67 10.20 2.15 7.48
C ILE A 67 9.12 1.70 6.49
N GLY A 68 9.18 2.20 5.24
CA GLY A 68 8.25 1.83 4.16
C GLY A 68 8.95 1.09 3.02
N VAL A 69 8.62 -0.19 2.82
CA VAL A 69 9.16 -0.98 1.70
C VAL A 69 8.08 -1.24 0.67
N ALA A 70 8.32 -0.83 -0.58
CA ALA A 70 7.44 -1.09 -1.71
C ALA A 70 8.16 -1.91 -2.79
N CYS A 71 7.48 -2.94 -3.28
CA CYS A 71 8.01 -3.87 -4.28
C CYS A 71 7.10 -3.91 -5.50
N TYR A 72 7.68 -3.75 -6.69
CA TYR A 72 6.97 -3.80 -7.96
C TYR A 72 7.89 -4.26 -9.08
N CYS A 73 7.34 -4.93 -10.10
CA CYS A 73 8.10 -5.39 -11.26
C CYS A 73 8.12 -4.37 -12.41
N TYR A 74 7.06 -3.56 -12.54
CA TYR A 74 6.89 -2.58 -13.60
C TYR A 74 6.49 -1.23 -13.02
N GLY A 75 7.21 -0.18 -13.42
CA GLY A 75 6.99 1.19 -12.97
C GLY A 75 8.29 1.98 -13.04
N ASP A 76 8.18 3.30 -13.08
CA ASP A 76 9.36 4.18 -13.01
C ASP A 76 10.00 4.08 -11.62
N THR A 77 11.24 4.55 -11.52
CA THR A 77 11.89 4.71 -10.21
C THR A 77 10.99 5.52 -9.29
N THR A 78 10.97 5.12 -8.02
CA THR A 78 10.17 5.75 -6.95
C THR A 78 8.64 5.63 -7.05
N SER A 79 8.14 4.68 -7.85
CA SER A 79 6.69 4.39 -7.93
C SER A 79 6.10 3.98 -6.57
N GLY A 80 6.88 3.33 -5.70
CA GLY A 80 6.46 2.97 -4.35
C GLY A 80 6.23 4.19 -3.44
N GLN A 81 7.17 5.13 -3.45
CA GLN A 81 7.08 6.38 -2.69
C GLN A 81 5.82 7.18 -3.07
N ARG A 82 5.41 7.13 -4.35
CA ARG A 82 4.17 7.77 -4.81
C ARG A 82 2.92 7.27 -4.08
N ILE A 83 2.89 6.00 -3.67
CA ILE A 83 1.84 5.43 -2.83
C ILE A 83 1.98 5.96 -1.40
N PHE A 84 3.19 5.86 -0.82
CA PHE A 84 3.44 6.24 0.57
C PHE A 84 3.09 7.70 0.88
N TYR A 85 3.34 8.62 -0.06
CA TYR A 85 2.98 10.03 0.12
C TYR A 85 1.47 10.30 0.28
N GLN A 86 0.61 9.33 -0.05
CA GLN A 86 -0.84 9.44 0.23
C GLN A 86 -1.18 9.11 1.69
N PHE A 87 -0.37 8.30 2.38
CA PHE A 87 -0.57 8.02 3.80
C PHE A 87 -0.06 9.17 4.67
N GLY A 88 1.05 9.80 4.26
CA GLY A 88 1.61 10.96 4.94
C GLY A 88 3.02 11.30 4.46
N MET A 89 3.48 12.51 4.74
CA MET A 89 4.85 12.96 4.45
C MET A 89 5.72 12.88 5.72
N THR A 90 5.93 11.68 6.24
CA THR A 90 6.64 11.42 7.51
C THR A 90 8.17 11.36 7.38
N SER A 91 8.71 11.44 6.15
CA SER A 91 10.15 11.36 5.85
C SER A 91 10.82 10.04 6.26
N ILE A 92 10.03 8.98 6.41
CA ILE A 92 10.53 7.63 6.70
C ILE A 92 11.32 7.07 5.50
N PRO A 93 12.33 6.23 5.76
CA PRO A 93 13.09 5.54 4.73
C PRO A 93 12.24 4.57 3.90
#